data_AF-A0A7K0URR8-F1
#
_entry.id   AF-A0A7K0URR8-F1
#
_cell.length_a   1.000
_cell.length_b   1.000
_cell.length_c   1.000
_cell.angle_alpha   90.00
_cell.angle_beta   90.00
_cell.angle_gamma   90.00
#
_symmetry.space_group_name_H-M   'P 1'
#
loop_
_entity.id
_entity.type
_entity.pdbx_description
1 polymer ?
#
loop_
_entity_poly.entity_id
_entity_poly.type
_entity_poly.pdbx_seq_one_letter_code
_entity_poly.pdbx_strand_id
1 'polypeptide(L)'
;MTRSYRVDDLVDFNVYPLDETVSPEYKVALSQAREQLQHDGCAVIKNLLRPTAVKIISQEIIARKQTTHFSTSSMNPYFHSTKNSDYPDRHPVNTFIERSSGFIPGDSWDSSLAIDVLFRSEALTAFIRDCLETDSVYCYADPLAGLTANILDPGQQFAWHFDTNEFA
;
A
#
# COMPACT_ATOMS: atom_id res chain seq x y z
N MET A 1 19.56 -16.84 2.00
CA MET A 1 18.26 -17.48 2.23
C MET A 1 17.50 -17.44 0.91
N THR A 2 17.09 -18.59 0.40
CA THR A 2 16.35 -18.71 -0.88
C THR A 2 14.93 -18.22 -0.66
N ARG A 3 14.42 -17.31 -1.51
CA ARG A 3 13.01 -16.88 -1.46
C ARG A 3 12.12 -18.06 -1.79
N SER A 4 11.05 -18.27 -1.02
CA SER A 4 10.10 -19.37 -1.21
C SER A 4 9.11 -19.12 -2.37
N TYR A 5 8.99 -17.87 -2.81
CA TYR A 5 8.10 -17.43 -3.88
C TYR A 5 8.86 -16.60 -4.91
N ARG A 6 8.41 -16.68 -6.17
CA ARG A 6 8.70 -15.72 -7.23
C ARG A 6 7.48 -14.82 -7.46
N VAL A 7 7.66 -13.67 -8.08
CA VAL A 7 6.54 -12.75 -8.35
C VAL A 7 5.47 -13.39 -9.26
N ASP A 8 5.86 -14.23 -10.21
CA ASP A 8 4.96 -14.93 -11.14
C ASP A 8 4.17 -16.09 -10.48
N ASP A 9 4.59 -16.52 -9.28
CA ASP A 9 3.79 -17.38 -8.40
C ASP A 9 2.64 -16.60 -7.73
N LEU A 10 2.78 -15.26 -7.61
CA LEU A 10 1.87 -14.40 -6.86
C LEU A 10 0.95 -13.57 -7.76
N VAL A 11 1.48 -13.06 -8.87
CA VAL A 11 0.78 -12.27 -9.89
C VAL A 11 0.48 -13.15 -11.10
N ASP A 12 -0.68 -12.98 -11.72
CA ASP A 12 -1.00 -13.72 -12.94
C ASP A 12 -0.41 -13.05 -14.18
N PHE A 13 0.77 -13.50 -14.60
CA PHE A 13 1.49 -12.95 -15.76
C PHE A 13 0.77 -13.19 -17.09
N ASN A 14 -0.18 -14.12 -17.16
CA ASN A 14 -1.01 -14.26 -18.37
C ASN A 14 -2.01 -13.10 -18.53
N VAL A 15 -2.40 -12.48 -17.43
CA VAL A 15 -3.33 -11.34 -17.39
C VAL A 15 -2.56 -10.02 -17.34
N TYR A 16 -1.48 -10.00 -16.56
CA TYR A 16 -0.60 -8.86 -16.34
C TYR A 16 0.85 -9.27 -16.63
N PRO A 17 1.27 -9.30 -17.91
CA PRO A 17 2.61 -9.74 -18.27
C PRO A 17 3.65 -8.67 -17.91
N LEU A 18 4.02 -8.60 -16.63
CA LEU A 18 4.88 -7.55 -16.07
C LEU A 18 6.29 -7.53 -16.67
N ASP A 19 6.71 -8.61 -17.32
CA ASP A 19 7.98 -8.78 -18.03
C ASP A 19 7.89 -8.53 -19.55
N GLU A 20 6.69 -8.37 -20.11
CA GLU A 20 6.47 -8.12 -21.55
C GLU A 20 5.80 -6.76 -21.80
N THR A 21 6.55 -5.68 -21.58
CA THR A 21 6.04 -4.29 -21.67
C THR A 21 5.50 -3.88 -23.04
N VAL A 22 5.88 -4.63 -24.09
CA VAL A 22 5.41 -4.38 -25.47
C VAL A 22 4.09 -5.09 -25.80
N SER A 23 3.65 -6.04 -24.96
CA SER A 23 2.45 -6.85 -25.17
C SER A 23 1.18 -5.98 -25.21
N PRO A 24 0.16 -6.37 -25.99
CA PRO A 24 -1.15 -5.72 -25.96
C PRO A 24 -1.76 -5.68 -24.55
N GLU A 25 -1.64 -6.77 -23.80
CA GLU A 25 -2.20 -6.93 -22.46
C GLU A 25 -1.58 -5.93 -21.47
N TYR A 26 -0.25 -5.79 -21.48
CA TYR A 26 0.44 -4.78 -20.66
C TYR A 26 -0.02 -3.36 -21.00
N LYS A 27 -0.09 -3.02 -22.29
CA LYS A 27 -0.51 -1.69 -22.75
C LYS A 27 -1.96 -1.36 -22.37
N VAL A 28 -2.85 -2.34 -22.43
CA VAL A 28 -4.24 -2.18 -21.98
C VAL A 28 -4.30 -1.92 -20.49
N ALA A 29 -3.61 -2.73 -19.67
CA ALA A 29 -3.56 -2.53 -18.22
C ALA A 29 -2.99 -1.16 -17.85
N LEU A 30 -1.92 -0.75 -18.53
CA LEU A 30 -1.28 0.55 -18.36
C LEU A 30 -2.23 1.72 -18.70
N SER A 31 -2.91 1.65 -19.85
CA SER A 31 -3.85 2.69 -20.28
C SER A 31 -5.01 2.83 -19.30
N GLN A 32 -5.55 1.71 -18.82
CA GLN A 32 -6.64 1.70 -17.84
C GLN A 32 -6.22 2.27 -16.48
N ALA A 33 -5.00 1.96 -16.03
CA ALA A 33 -4.46 2.50 -14.80
C ALA A 33 -4.28 4.02 -14.89
N ARG A 34 -3.69 4.50 -16.00
CA ARG A 34 -3.47 5.94 -16.24
C ARG A 34 -4.77 6.72 -16.34
N GLU A 35 -5.78 6.20 -17.05
CA GLU A 35 -7.09 6.84 -17.15
C GLU A 35 -7.74 7.01 -15.76
N GLN A 36 -7.70 5.97 -14.92
CA GLN A 36 -8.22 6.04 -13.55
C GLN A 36 -7.41 7.01 -12.67
N LEU A 37 -6.07 6.98 -12.74
CA LEU A 37 -5.22 7.91 -12.00
C LEU A 37 -5.48 9.38 -12.40
N GLN A 38 -5.64 9.65 -13.69
CA GLN A 38 -5.94 11.01 -14.18
C GLN A 38 -7.33 11.49 -13.75
N HIS A 39 -8.31 10.59 -13.65
CA HIS A 39 -9.68 10.95 -13.28
C HIS A 39 -9.87 11.08 -11.76
N ASP A 40 -9.40 10.09 -11.01
CA ASP A 40 -9.75 9.89 -9.59
C ASP A 40 -8.55 10.08 -8.65
N GLY A 41 -7.32 10.19 -9.17
CA GLY A 41 -6.10 10.12 -8.37
C GLY A 41 -5.84 8.73 -7.78
N CYS A 42 -6.56 7.70 -8.24
CA CYS A 42 -6.47 6.32 -7.77
C CYS A 42 -6.77 5.35 -8.91
N ALA A 43 -6.10 4.19 -8.95
CA ALA A 43 -6.38 3.13 -9.93
C ALA A 43 -6.60 1.77 -9.26
N VAL A 44 -7.56 1.01 -9.79
CA VAL A 44 -7.85 -0.35 -9.33
C VAL A 44 -7.35 -1.36 -10.37
N ILE A 45 -6.31 -2.12 -10.01
CA ILE A 45 -5.80 -3.24 -10.83
C ILE A 45 -6.45 -4.55 -10.36
N LYS A 46 -7.62 -4.85 -10.92
CA LYS A 46 -8.45 -5.98 -10.48
C LYS A 46 -7.78 -7.32 -10.76
N ASN A 47 -7.82 -8.24 -9.80
CA ASN A 47 -7.28 -9.60 -9.97
C ASN A 47 -5.78 -9.64 -10.32
N LEU A 48 -5.01 -8.61 -9.94
CA LEU A 48 -3.54 -8.61 -10.10
C LEU A 48 -2.92 -9.84 -9.42
N LEU A 49 -3.34 -10.09 -8.18
CA LEU A 49 -2.89 -11.25 -7.41
C LEU A 49 -3.72 -12.48 -7.77
N ARG A 50 -3.03 -13.61 -7.91
CA ARG A 50 -3.68 -14.93 -8.00
C ARG A 50 -4.51 -15.18 -6.74
N PRO A 51 -5.65 -15.88 -6.82
CA PRO A 51 -6.46 -16.20 -5.65
C PRO A 51 -5.71 -16.97 -4.55
N THR A 52 -4.71 -17.78 -4.93
CA THR A 52 -3.81 -18.47 -4.01
C THR A 52 -2.91 -17.51 -3.25
N ALA A 53 -2.35 -16.51 -3.93
CA ALA A 53 -1.50 -15.48 -3.33
C ALA A 53 -2.27 -14.65 -2.30
N VAL A 54 -3.51 -14.27 -2.61
CA VAL A 54 -4.40 -13.56 -1.66
C VAL A 54 -4.60 -14.36 -0.38
N LYS A 55 -4.82 -15.68 -0.49
CA LYS A 55 -4.95 -16.57 0.68
C LYS A 55 -3.67 -16.67 1.50
N ILE A 56 -2.52 -16.80 0.84
CA ILE A 56 -1.21 -16.88 1.50
C ILE A 56 -0.92 -15.59 2.26
N ILE A 57 -1.01 -14.43 1.61
CA ILE A 57 -0.74 -13.12 2.23
C ILE A 57 -1.71 -12.87 3.40
N SER A 58 -2.98 -13.26 3.25
CA SER A 58 -3.95 -13.15 4.36
C SER A 58 -3.52 -13.98 5.58
N GLN A 59 -3.01 -15.21 5.36
CA GLN A 59 -2.49 -16.05 6.44
C GLN A 59 -1.21 -15.47 7.06
N GLU A 60 -0.32 -14.88 6.26
CA GLU A 60 0.89 -14.20 6.73
C GLU A 60 0.56 -13.03 7.66
N ILE A 61 -0.47 -12.24 7.32
CA ILE A 61 -0.99 -11.14 8.15
C ILE A 61 -1.59 -11.68 9.45
N ILE A 62 -2.46 -12.70 9.37
CA ILE A 62 -3.09 -13.30 10.56
C ILE A 62 -2.03 -13.86 11.51
N ALA A 63 -1.03 -14.57 10.98
CA ALA A 63 0.05 -15.18 11.76
C ALA A 63 1.00 -14.15 12.42
N ARG A 64 0.92 -12.87 12.01
CA ARG A 64 1.71 -11.76 12.56
C ARG A 64 0.87 -10.76 13.32
N LYS A 65 -0.45 -10.96 13.46
CA LYS A 65 -1.33 -10.02 14.16
C LYS A 65 -0.82 -9.69 15.58
N GLN A 66 -0.17 -10.61 16.27
CA GLN A 66 0.41 -10.39 17.60
C GLN A 66 1.57 -9.38 17.64
N THR A 67 2.21 -9.06 16.51
CA THR A 67 3.27 -8.04 16.44
C THR A 67 2.72 -6.65 16.15
N THR A 68 1.39 -6.51 16.04
CA THR A 68 0.73 -5.23 15.79
C THR A 68 0.96 -4.26 16.93
N HIS A 69 1.47 -3.07 16.59
CA HIS A 69 1.51 -1.94 17.50
C HIS A 69 0.22 -1.10 17.34
N PHE A 70 -0.67 -1.19 18.33
CA PHE A 70 -1.90 -0.40 18.37
C PHE A 70 -1.67 0.98 19.00
N SER A 71 -2.33 1.99 18.45
CA SER A 71 -2.30 3.34 18.98
C SER A 71 -3.67 4.01 18.83
N THR A 72 -4.02 4.83 19.82
CA THR A 72 -5.17 5.72 19.77
C THR A 72 -4.69 7.15 19.97
N SER A 73 -5.07 8.03 19.06
CA SER A 73 -4.71 9.45 19.07
C SER A 73 -5.85 10.28 18.49
N SER A 74 -5.79 11.60 18.67
CA SER A 74 -6.66 12.55 17.97
C SER A 74 -5.79 13.46 17.13
N MET A 75 -6.07 13.51 15.84
CA MET A 75 -5.24 14.23 14.87
C MET A 75 -6.11 14.90 13.81
N ASN A 76 -5.60 15.99 13.26
CA ASN A 76 -6.17 16.58 12.06
C ASN A 76 -5.67 15.83 10.81
N PRO A 77 -6.24 16.08 9.62
CA PRO A 77 -5.88 15.38 8.38
C PRO A 77 -4.42 15.53 7.89
N TYR A 78 -3.61 16.31 8.61
CA TYR A 78 -2.21 16.61 8.31
C TYR A 78 -1.27 16.15 9.44
N PHE A 79 -1.74 15.23 10.31
CA PHE A 79 -0.99 14.68 11.43
C PHE A 79 -0.60 15.68 12.54
N HIS A 80 -1.35 16.78 12.72
CA HIS A 80 -1.18 17.65 13.89
C HIS A 80 -2.17 17.32 15.00
N SER A 81 -1.75 17.56 16.25
CA SER A 81 -2.53 17.32 17.48
C SER A 81 -2.93 18.61 18.22
N THR A 82 -2.63 19.78 17.64
CA THR A 82 -2.90 21.09 18.26
C THR A 82 -3.58 22.02 17.27
N LYS A 83 -4.44 22.91 17.80
CA LYS A 83 -5.12 23.93 17.00
C LYS A 83 -4.13 24.98 16.49
N ASN A 84 -4.39 25.47 15.28
CA ASN A 84 -3.75 26.65 14.72
C ASN A 84 -4.72 27.84 14.80
N SER A 85 -4.33 28.89 15.53
CA SER A 85 -5.12 30.12 15.73
C SER A 85 -5.30 30.94 14.46
N ASP A 86 -4.49 30.72 13.44
CA ASP A 86 -4.57 31.44 12.16
C ASP A 86 -5.77 30.97 11.32
N TYR A 87 -6.43 29.88 11.71
CA TYR A 87 -7.56 29.29 11.00
C TYR A 87 -8.82 29.22 11.88
N PRO A 88 -10.02 29.31 11.28
CA PRO A 88 -11.28 29.10 12.01
C PRO A 88 -11.40 27.69 12.60
N ASP A 89 -12.24 27.54 13.64
CA ASP A 89 -12.49 26.23 14.29
C ASP A 89 -13.04 25.15 13.33
N ARG A 90 -13.77 25.55 12.29
CA ARG A 90 -14.33 24.61 11.28
C ARG A 90 -13.37 24.25 10.15
N HIS A 91 -12.15 24.81 10.13
CA HIS A 91 -11.17 24.55 9.09
C HIS A 91 -10.56 23.15 9.28
N PRO A 92 -10.21 22.37 8.24
CA PRO A 92 -9.64 21.03 8.40
C PRO A 92 -8.42 20.95 9.32
N VAL A 93 -7.57 21.99 9.32
CA VAL A 93 -6.41 22.11 10.25
C VAL A 93 -6.83 22.08 11.73
N ASN A 94 -8.04 22.53 12.05
CA ASN A 94 -8.61 22.55 13.40
C ASN A 94 -9.71 21.50 13.63
N THR A 95 -9.95 20.62 12.66
CA THR A 95 -10.87 19.48 12.79
C THR A 95 -10.07 18.25 13.19
N PHE A 96 -10.29 17.77 14.41
CA PHE A 96 -9.60 16.60 14.95
C PHE A 96 -10.53 15.40 14.96
N ILE A 97 -10.04 14.28 14.43
CA ILE A 97 -10.75 13.01 14.39
C ILE A 97 -9.92 12.01 15.18
N GLU A 98 -10.59 11.18 15.98
CA GLU A 98 -9.91 10.08 16.61
C GLU A 98 -9.39 9.12 15.53
N ARG A 99 -8.14 8.70 15.72
CA ARG A 99 -7.49 7.64 14.96
C ARG A 99 -7.17 6.53 15.94
N SER A 100 -7.77 5.37 15.74
CA SER A 100 -7.55 4.18 16.55
C SER A 100 -7.26 3.03 15.58
N SER A 101 -6.00 2.68 15.40
CA SER A 101 -5.59 1.59 14.51
C SER A 101 -4.25 1.00 14.94
N GLY A 102 -3.97 -0.20 14.44
CA GLY A 102 -2.69 -0.85 14.60
C GLY A 102 -1.94 -0.98 13.28
N PHE A 103 -0.61 -1.11 13.40
CA PHE A 103 0.24 -1.51 12.28
C PHE A 103 1.04 -2.73 12.66
N ILE A 104 1.09 -3.71 11.76
CA ILE A 104 2.19 -4.68 11.75
C ILE A 104 3.39 -3.96 11.10
N PRO A 105 4.50 -3.74 11.83
CA PRO A 105 5.65 -3.00 11.32
C PRO A 105 6.46 -3.81 10.30
N GLY A 106 7.24 -3.11 9.48
CA GLY A 106 8.04 -3.67 8.39
C GLY A 106 9.04 -4.76 8.79
N ASP A 107 9.58 -4.69 10.00
CA ASP A 107 10.52 -5.66 10.55
C ASP A 107 9.85 -6.97 11.01
N SER A 108 8.51 -7.05 10.95
CA SER A 108 7.76 -8.28 11.15
C SER A 108 7.75 -9.20 9.92
N TRP A 109 8.15 -8.70 8.74
CA TRP A 109 8.12 -9.45 7.48
C TRP A 109 9.51 -9.96 7.12
N ASP A 110 9.68 -11.28 7.12
CA ASP A 110 10.91 -11.89 6.63
C ASP A 110 10.93 -11.97 5.11
N SER A 111 12.13 -12.01 4.52
CA SER A 111 12.32 -11.97 3.07
C SER A 111 11.80 -13.18 2.31
N SER A 112 11.32 -14.22 2.99
CA SER A 112 10.78 -15.43 2.37
C SER A 112 9.27 -15.39 2.17
N LEU A 113 8.59 -14.43 2.80
CA LEU A 113 7.13 -14.26 2.73
C LEU A 113 6.67 -13.73 1.37
N ALA A 114 5.48 -14.14 0.98
CA ALA A 114 4.84 -13.69 -0.25
C ALA A 114 4.64 -12.17 -0.27
N ILE A 115 4.21 -11.57 0.84
CA ILE A 115 4.02 -10.11 0.92
C ILE A 115 5.33 -9.33 0.73
N ASP A 116 6.44 -9.86 1.26
CA ASP A 116 7.78 -9.25 1.15
C ASP A 116 8.32 -9.35 -0.29
N VAL A 117 8.14 -10.53 -0.90
CA VAL A 117 8.49 -10.81 -2.31
C VAL A 117 7.71 -9.89 -3.25
N LEU A 118 6.41 -9.70 -3.00
CA LEU A 118 5.57 -8.81 -3.79
C LEU A 118 6.02 -7.34 -3.67
N PHE A 119 6.20 -6.86 -2.44
CA PHE A 119 6.60 -5.47 -2.17
C PHE A 119 7.95 -5.10 -2.79
N ARG A 120 8.90 -6.03 -2.83
CA ARG A 120 10.26 -5.83 -3.39
C ARG A 120 10.40 -6.35 -4.82
N SER A 121 9.30 -6.56 -5.53
CA SER A 121 9.34 -7.04 -6.92
C SER A 121 9.67 -5.90 -7.88
N GLU A 122 10.85 -5.97 -8.52
CA GLU A 122 11.26 -4.99 -9.54
C GLU A 122 10.28 -4.93 -10.73
N ALA A 123 9.71 -6.06 -11.14
CA ALA A 123 8.73 -6.11 -12.23
C ALA A 123 7.43 -5.39 -11.87
N LEU A 124 6.97 -5.54 -10.62
CA LEU A 124 5.77 -4.83 -10.14
C LEU A 124 6.06 -3.34 -9.95
N THR A 125 7.21 -2.99 -9.37
CA THR A 125 7.64 -1.59 -9.24
C THR A 125 7.78 -0.91 -10.60
N ALA A 126 8.31 -1.60 -11.62
CA ALA A 126 8.40 -1.09 -12.97
C ALA A 126 7.01 -0.83 -13.58
N PHE A 127 6.06 -1.74 -13.41
CA PHE A 127 4.69 -1.53 -13.85
C PHE A 127 4.00 -0.36 -13.13
N ILE A 128 4.18 -0.23 -11.81
CA ILE A 128 3.64 0.89 -11.04
C ILE A 128 4.25 2.22 -11.50
N ARG A 129 5.58 2.26 -11.70
CA ARG A 129 6.28 3.43 -12.26
C ARG A 129 5.69 3.84 -13.61
N ASP A 130 5.50 2.88 -14.51
CA ASP A 130 4.93 3.15 -15.82
C ASP A 130 3.48 3.67 -15.69
N CYS A 131 2.67 3.11 -14.78
CA CYS A 131 1.32 3.60 -14.48
C CYS A 131 1.31 5.04 -13.97
N LEU A 132 2.26 5.40 -13.12
CA LEU A 132 2.39 6.74 -12.52
C LEU A 132 3.03 7.78 -13.44
N GLU A 133 3.57 7.37 -14.59
CA GLU A 133 4.25 8.26 -15.54
C GLU A 133 5.44 9.03 -14.91
N THR A 134 6.19 8.35 -14.03
CA THR A 134 7.35 8.89 -13.32
C THR A 134 8.65 8.19 -13.73
N ASP A 135 9.79 8.85 -13.53
CA ASP A 135 11.11 8.30 -13.85
C ASP A 135 11.52 7.17 -12.88
N SER A 136 11.01 7.21 -11.64
CA SER A 136 11.40 6.26 -10.59
C SER A 136 10.34 6.09 -9.51
N VAL A 137 10.22 4.86 -9.00
CA VAL A 137 9.45 4.52 -7.81
C VAL A 137 10.36 3.65 -6.93
N TYR A 138 10.37 3.94 -5.63
CA TYR A 138 11.20 3.22 -4.66
C TYR A 138 10.35 2.71 -3.51
N CYS A 139 10.68 1.52 -3.00
CA CYS A 139 10.15 1.08 -1.72
C CYS A 139 10.61 2.04 -0.61
N TYR A 140 9.71 2.43 0.28
CA TYR A 140 10.07 3.30 1.39
C TYR A 140 11.07 2.61 2.33
N ALA A 141 12.20 3.25 2.57
CA ALA A 141 13.39 2.64 3.17
C ALA A 141 13.31 2.46 4.70
N ASP A 142 12.32 3.06 5.36
CA ASP A 142 12.14 2.91 6.80
C ASP A 142 11.81 1.45 7.15
N PRO A 143 12.57 0.79 8.04
CA PRO A 143 12.39 -0.62 8.36
C PRO A 143 11.06 -0.92 9.07
N LEU A 144 10.43 0.08 9.69
CA LEU A 144 9.15 -0.06 10.37
C LEU A 144 7.99 0.40 9.49
N ALA A 145 8.15 1.50 8.75
CA ALA A 145 7.08 2.12 7.96
C ALA A 145 7.04 1.70 6.49
N GLY A 146 8.07 1.01 5.98
CA GLY A 146 8.18 0.66 4.56
C GLY A 146 7.12 -0.31 4.06
N LEU A 147 6.99 -1.47 4.72
CA LEU A 147 5.97 -2.47 4.42
C LEU A 147 5.09 -2.67 5.67
N THR A 148 3.89 -2.11 5.67
CA THR A 148 2.98 -2.21 6.82
C THR A 148 1.68 -2.91 6.45
N ALA A 149 1.06 -3.55 7.44
CA ALA A 149 -0.35 -3.94 7.35
C ALA A 149 -1.16 -3.13 8.38
N ASN A 150 -2.13 -2.38 7.90
CA ASN A 150 -3.10 -1.68 8.75
C ASN A 150 -4.07 -2.69 9.36
N ILE A 151 -4.18 -2.69 10.69
CA ILE A 151 -5.07 -3.55 11.45
C ILE A 151 -6.12 -2.69 12.13
N LEU A 152 -7.39 -2.96 11.82
CA LEU A 152 -8.55 -2.37 12.48
C LEU A 152 -9.38 -3.48 13.11
N ASP A 153 -9.46 -3.48 14.43
CA ASP A 153 -10.40 -4.30 15.19
C ASP A 153 -11.81 -3.65 15.20
N PRO A 154 -12.88 -4.40 15.52
CA PRO A 154 -14.23 -3.82 15.57
C PRO A 154 -14.31 -2.59 16.47
N GLY A 155 -14.83 -1.48 15.91
CA GLY A 155 -14.96 -0.19 16.60
C GLY A 155 -13.75 0.75 16.46
N GLN A 156 -12.65 0.28 15.86
CA GLN A 156 -11.53 1.12 15.49
C GLN A 156 -11.78 1.91 14.19
N GLN A 157 -11.11 3.04 14.04
CA GLN A 157 -11.27 3.90 12.87
C GLN A 157 -9.94 4.42 12.33
N PHE A 158 -9.85 4.44 11.01
CA PHE A 158 -8.77 5.09 10.28
C PHE A 158 -9.25 6.48 9.88
N ALA A 159 -8.76 7.50 10.58
CA ALA A 159 -9.16 8.88 10.34
C ALA A 159 -8.85 9.31 8.90
N TRP A 160 -9.68 10.16 8.32
CA TRP A 160 -9.39 10.77 7.01
C TRP A 160 -8.15 11.67 7.12
N HIS A 161 -7.18 11.47 6.23
CA HIS A 161 -5.92 12.21 6.19
C HIS A 161 -5.31 12.19 4.78
N PHE A 162 -4.28 13.00 4.59
CA PHE A 162 -3.35 12.89 3.47
C PHE A 162 -2.13 12.08 3.90
N ASP A 163 -1.70 11.13 3.07
CA ASP A 163 -0.43 10.44 3.29
C ASP A 163 0.76 11.39 3.12
N THR A 164 1.87 11.01 3.75
CA THR A 164 3.14 11.77 3.68
C THR A 164 4.07 11.27 2.57
N ASN A 165 3.77 10.10 2.00
CA ASN A 165 4.48 9.55 0.84
C ASN A 165 3.93 10.17 -0.45
N GLU A 166 4.76 10.19 -1.50
CA GLU A 166 4.33 10.64 -2.84
C GLU A 166 3.29 9.69 -3.46
N PHE A 167 3.37 8.39 -3.12
CA PHE A 167 2.46 7.34 -3.59
C PHE A 167 2.08 6.43 -2.42
N ALA A 168 0.83 5.96 -2.40
CA ALA A 168 0.27 5.07 -1.39
C ALA A 168 -0.64 4.01 -2.03
#